data_AF-A0A4P9UW08-F1
#
_entry.id   AF-A0A4P9UW08-F1
#
_cell.length_a   1.000
_cell.length_b   1.000
_cell.length_c   1.000
_cell.angle_alpha   90.00
_cell.angle_beta   90.00
_cell.angle_gamma   90.00
#
_symmetry.space_group_name_H-M   'P 1'
#
loop_
_entity.id
_entity.type
_entity.pdbx_description
1 polymer ?
#
loop_
_entity_poly.entity_id
_entity_poly.type
_entity_poly.pdbx_seq_one_letter_code
_entity_poly.pdbx_strand_id
1 'polypeptide(L)'
;MSETLLAQFSKSARKTRAALGTEDITGMSPLYGVSGNTFRAYRSWSEPPGEIYKAWAKKKTDSIITATPLKEIATEPGFQCWHRGLCKSLNAKWKKDQGGKLSIAHCYKLVDLYIKWLSRYRIQNGEFASLLNKYASCALDSQTISKINACYGYCLPISKPRMGDIHNENTYHYCQYMIAAFCEAAGGTKLEFDYWAWKKGG
;
A
#
# COMPACT_ATOMS: atom_id res chain seq x y z
N MET A 1 -0.27 13.93 21.18
CA MET A 1 -0.07 13.86 19.72
C MET A 1 0.61 15.16 19.30
N SER A 2 1.64 15.13 18.45
CA SER A 2 2.36 16.37 18.08
C SER A 2 1.52 17.23 17.13
N GLU A 3 1.07 18.41 17.59
CA GLU A 3 0.30 19.37 16.78
C GLU A 3 1.01 19.75 15.48
N THR A 4 2.36 19.83 15.53
CA THR A 4 3.19 20.13 14.37
C THR A 4 3.10 19.04 13.30
N LEU A 5 3.09 17.76 13.68
CA LEU A 5 2.99 16.65 12.73
C LEU A 5 1.59 16.55 12.12
N LEU A 6 0.54 16.82 12.90
CA LEU A 6 -0.83 16.90 12.39
C LEU A 6 -0.95 17.97 11.30
N ALA A 7 -0.47 19.19 11.56
CA ALA A 7 -0.50 20.28 10.57
C ALA A 7 0.30 19.96 9.30
N GLN A 8 1.48 19.35 9.43
CA GLN A 8 2.29 18.91 8.30
C GLN A 8 1.56 17.85 7.47
N PHE A 9 0.94 16.87 8.12
CA PHE A 9 0.19 15.82 7.45
C PHE A 9 -1.04 16.40 6.73
N SER A 10 -1.86 17.23 7.37
CA SER A 10 -3.04 17.84 6.74
C SER A 10 -2.68 18.63 5.48
N LYS A 11 -1.54 19.36 5.48
CA LYS A 11 -1.04 20.04 4.28
C LYS A 11 -0.66 19.06 3.17
N SER A 12 0.02 17.97 3.52
CA SER A 12 0.41 16.92 2.57
C SER A 12 -0.80 16.18 2.01
N ALA A 13 -1.79 15.84 2.84
CA ALA A 13 -2.99 15.11 2.47
C ALA A 13 -3.78 15.83 1.37
N ARG A 14 -3.95 17.16 1.47
CA ARG A 14 -4.58 17.97 0.42
C ARG A 14 -3.88 17.86 -0.93
N LYS A 15 -2.54 17.94 -0.92
CA LYS A 15 -1.72 17.81 -2.15
C LYS A 15 -1.84 16.39 -2.73
N THR A 16 -1.76 15.36 -1.89
CA THR A 16 -1.92 13.97 -2.33
C THR A 16 -3.27 13.76 -2.98
N ARG A 17 -4.36 14.18 -2.32
CA ARG A 17 -5.73 14.02 -2.80
C ARG A 17 -5.95 14.64 -4.17
N ALA A 18 -5.38 15.83 -4.41
CA ALA A 18 -5.45 16.51 -5.70
C ALA A 18 -4.70 15.77 -6.83
N ALA A 19 -3.77 14.88 -6.51
CA ALA A 19 -3.02 14.10 -7.50
C ALA A 19 -3.63 12.72 -7.78
N LEU A 20 -4.55 12.23 -6.96
CA LEU A 20 -5.16 10.91 -7.15
C LEU A 20 -6.11 10.89 -8.34
N GLY A 21 -6.09 9.80 -9.10
CA GLY A 21 -6.96 9.60 -10.26
C GLY A 21 -6.75 10.58 -11.41
N THR A 22 -5.57 11.20 -11.50
CA THR A 22 -5.27 12.24 -12.51
C THR A 22 -4.44 11.73 -13.69
N GLU A 23 -3.64 10.68 -13.51
CA GLU A 23 -2.73 10.17 -14.54
C GLU A 23 -3.45 9.27 -15.55
N ASP A 24 -3.05 9.33 -16.82
CA ASP A 24 -3.57 8.42 -17.84
C ASP A 24 -2.97 7.02 -17.70
N ILE A 25 -3.82 5.99 -17.70
CA ILE A 25 -3.39 4.59 -17.55
C ILE A 25 -2.64 4.07 -18.78
N THR A 26 -2.80 4.69 -19.95
CA THR A 26 -2.13 4.28 -21.21
C THR A 26 -0.62 4.49 -21.17
N GLY A 27 -0.12 5.45 -20.37
CA GLY A 27 1.30 5.75 -20.17
C GLY A 27 1.88 5.16 -18.88
N MET A 28 1.23 4.15 -18.30
CA MET A 28 1.57 3.66 -16.97
C MET A 28 2.99 3.10 -16.86
N SER A 29 3.62 3.32 -15.71
CA SER A 29 4.95 2.75 -15.43
C SER A 29 4.88 1.22 -15.27
N PRO A 30 5.79 0.45 -15.89
CA PRO A 30 5.83 -1.02 -15.76
C PRO A 30 6.37 -1.48 -14.40
N LEU A 31 6.60 -0.55 -13.47
CA LEU A 31 7.08 -0.82 -12.12
C LEU A 31 5.95 -1.14 -11.13
N TYR A 32 4.69 -0.83 -11.45
CA TYR A 32 3.53 -1.20 -10.61
C TYR A 32 3.70 -0.90 -9.10
N GLY A 33 4.28 0.27 -8.79
CA GLY A 33 4.43 0.75 -7.41
C GLY A 33 5.66 0.26 -6.63
N VAL A 34 6.50 -0.60 -7.21
CA VAL A 34 7.71 -1.11 -6.55
C VAL A 34 8.98 -0.54 -7.18
N SER A 35 10.07 -0.50 -6.40
CA SER A 35 11.40 -0.12 -6.89
C SER A 35 12.39 -1.27 -6.71
N GLY A 36 13.57 -1.18 -7.32
CA GLY A 36 14.60 -2.24 -7.19
C GLY A 36 14.96 -2.57 -5.73
N ASN A 37 14.91 -1.59 -4.83
CA ASN A 37 15.16 -1.80 -3.41
C ASN A 37 14.07 -2.63 -2.71
N THR A 38 12.84 -2.61 -3.22
CA THR A 38 11.72 -3.39 -2.66
C THR A 38 12.07 -4.88 -2.64
N PHE A 39 12.80 -5.37 -3.63
CA PHE A 39 13.12 -6.79 -3.75
C PHE A 39 14.40 -7.25 -3.04
N ARG A 40 15.08 -6.37 -2.30
CA ARG A 40 16.33 -6.71 -1.60
C ARG A 40 16.16 -7.86 -0.59
N ALA A 41 15.00 -7.95 0.04
CA ALA A 41 14.66 -9.01 1.00
C ALA A 41 14.43 -10.40 0.36
N TYR A 42 14.45 -10.49 -0.97
CA TYR A 42 14.09 -11.69 -1.71
C TYR A 42 15.28 -12.24 -2.54
N ARG A 43 16.51 -11.87 -2.20
CA ARG A 43 17.71 -12.30 -2.95
C ARG A 43 17.98 -13.81 -2.90
N SER A 44 17.41 -14.52 -1.94
CA SER A 44 17.58 -15.98 -1.78
C SER A 44 16.62 -16.81 -2.63
N TRP A 45 15.74 -16.18 -3.40
CA TRP A 45 14.79 -16.87 -4.27
C TRP A 45 15.43 -17.19 -5.62
N SER A 46 15.03 -18.30 -6.24
CA SER A 46 15.66 -18.82 -7.45
C SER A 46 15.40 -17.96 -8.68
N GLU A 47 14.16 -17.45 -8.80
CA GLU A 47 13.76 -16.61 -9.93
C GLU A 47 13.79 -15.11 -9.57
N PRO A 48 13.98 -14.19 -10.54
CA PRO A 48 13.95 -12.75 -10.29
C PRO A 48 12.61 -12.28 -9.68
N PRO A 49 12.57 -11.88 -8.39
CA PRO A 49 11.32 -11.56 -7.69
C PRO A 49 10.54 -10.40 -8.32
N GLY A 50 11.28 -9.44 -8.88
CA GLY A 50 10.69 -8.29 -9.56
C GLY A 50 9.92 -8.68 -10.81
N GLU A 51 10.39 -9.65 -11.59
CA GLU A 51 9.73 -10.07 -12.83
C GLU A 51 8.44 -10.85 -12.54
N ILE A 52 8.44 -11.71 -11.51
CA ILE A 52 7.24 -12.40 -11.06
C ILE A 52 6.18 -11.42 -10.59
N TYR A 53 6.58 -10.44 -9.77
CA TYR A 53 5.67 -9.40 -9.31
C TYR A 53 5.10 -8.59 -10.47
N LYS A 54 5.93 -8.11 -11.40
CA LYS A 54 5.48 -7.34 -12.56
C LYS A 54 4.53 -8.14 -13.44
N ALA A 55 4.83 -9.42 -13.70
CA ALA A 55 3.95 -10.30 -14.47
C ALA A 55 2.57 -10.47 -13.80
N TRP A 56 2.54 -10.65 -12.47
CA TRP A 56 1.30 -10.67 -11.69
C TRP A 56 0.55 -9.33 -11.78
N ALA A 57 1.24 -8.23 -11.50
CA ALA A 57 0.66 -6.89 -11.43
C ALA A 57 0.12 -6.45 -12.79
N LYS A 58 0.81 -6.75 -13.89
CA LYS A 58 0.33 -6.52 -15.25
C LYS A 58 -1.01 -7.21 -15.48
N LYS A 59 -1.09 -8.52 -15.23
CA LYS A 59 -2.33 -9.30 -15.42
C LYS A 59 -3.49 -8.75 -14.58
N LYS A 60 -3.20 -8.30 -13.35
CA LYS A 60 -4.20 -7.69 -12.48
C LYS A 60 -4.63 -6.30 -12.96
N THR A 61 -3.70 -5.51 -13.47
CA THR A 61 -4.00 -4.19 -14.03
C THR A 61 -4.89 -4.34 -15.25
N ASP A 62 -4.53 -5.22 -16.19
CA ASP A 62 -5.33 -5.51 -17.39
C ASP A 62 -6.76 -5.91 -17.00
N SER A 63 -6.92 -6.81 -16.02
CA SER A 63 -8.22 -7.22 -15.51
C SER A 63 -9.04 -6.07 -14.89
N ILE A 64 -8.40 -5.15 -14.15
CA ILE A 64 -9.06 -4.01 -13.51
C ILE A 64 -9.49 -2.96 -14.54
N ILE A 65 -8.69 -2.76 -15.59
CA ILE A 65 -9.02 -1.86 -16.69
C ILE A 65 -10.25 -2.39 -17.44
N THR A 66 -10.29 -3.70 -17.72
CA THR A 66 -11.44 -4.33 -18.39
C THR A 66 -12.68 -4.38 -17.51
N ALA A 67 -12.52 -4.72 -16.23
CA ALA A 67 -13.61 -4.90 -15.28
C ALA A 67 -13.24 -4.27 -13.93
N THR A 68 -13.47 -2.97 -13.80
CA THR A 68 -13.13 -2.23 -12.59
C THR A 68 -14.03 -2.66 -11.43
N PRO A 69 -13.47 -3.08 -10.28
CA PRO A 69 -14.24 -3.72 -9.22
C PRO A 69 -14.95 -2.71 -8.30
N LEU A 70 -15.65 -1.72 -8.87
CA LEU A 70 -16.25 -0.61 -8.12
C LEU A 70 -17.25 -1.10 -7.06
N LYS A 71 -18.09 -2.08 -7.41
CA LYS A 71 -19.09 -2.64 -6.50
C LYS A 71 -18.44 -3.41 -5.35
N GLU A 72 -17.40 -4.18 -5.66
CA GLU A 72 -16.68 -4.99 -4.68
C GLU A 72 -15.96 -4.11 -3.65
N ILE A 73 -15.45 -2.95 -4.05
CA ILE A 73 -14.68 -2.07 -3.17
C ILE A 73 -15.45 -0.86 -2.63
N ALA A 74 -16.77 -0.79 -2.86
CA ALA A 74 -17.62 0.33 -2.45
C ALA A 74 -17.73 0.51 -0.92
N THR A 75 -17.38 -0.53 -0.16
CA THR A 75 -17.41 -0.52 1.31
C THR A 75 -16.06 -0.96 1.88
N GLU A 76 -15.77 -0.60 3.13
CA GLU A 76 -14.53 -1.04 3.78
C GLU A 76 -14.41 -2.59 3.85
N PRO A 77 -15.44 -3.36 4.27
CA PRO A 77 -15.35 -4.82 4.25
C PRO A 77 -15.14 -5.39 2.85
N GLY A 78 -15.80 -4.80 1.84
CA GLY A 78 -15.65 -5.18 0.45
C GLY A 78 -14.22 -4.96 -0.06
N PHE A 79 -13.67 -3.77 0.21
CA PHE A 79 -12.28 -3.45 -0.12
C PHE A 79 -11.30 -4.40 0.57
N GLN A 80 -11.49 -4.69 1.86
CA GLN A 80 -10.63 -5.64 2.60
C GLN A 80 -10.71 -7.06 2.01
N CYS A 81 -11.90 -7.50 1.57
CA CYS A 81 -12.07 -8.77 0.88
C CYS A 81 -11.29 -8.80 -0.44
N TRP A 82 -11.42 -7.74 -1.24
CA TRP A 82 -10.69 -7.58 -2.49
C TRP A 82 -9.16 -7.57 -2.28
N HIS A 83 -8.67 -6.82 -1.29
CA HIS A 83 -7.25 -6.77 -0.92
C HIS A 83 -6.71 -8.15 -0.53
N ARG A 84 -7.42 -8.90 0.33
CA ARG A 84 -7.06 -10.29 0.65
C ARG A 84 -7.06 -11.20 -0.59
N GLY A 85 -7.99 -10.97 -1.52
CA GLY A 85 -8.03 -11.64 -2.82
C GLY A 85 -6.79 -11.37 -3.68
N LEU A 86 -6.33 -10.11 -3.73
CA LEU A 86 -5.08 -9.74 -4.38
C LEU A 86 -3.89 -10.46 -3.74
N CYS A 87 -3.78 -10.44 -2.40
CA CYS A 87 -2.73 -11.15 -1.66
C CYS A 87 -2.72 -12.65 -1.94
N LYS A 88 -3.89 -13.31 -1.90
CA LYS A 88 -4.02 -14.73 -2.25
C LYS A 88 -3.54 -15.02 -3.68
N SER A 89 -3.91 -14.15 -4.63
CA SER A 89 -3.52 -14.32 -6.03
C SER A 89 -2.01 -14.10 -6.26
N LEU A 90 -1.40 -13.12 -5.57
CA LEU A 90 0.03 -12.88 -5.62
C LEU A 90 0.78 -14.08 -5.05
N ASN A 91 0.37 -14.59 -3.89
CA ASN A 91 0.95 -15.78 -3.28
C ASN A 91 0.80 -17.04 -4.14
N ALA A 92 -0.33 -17.20 -4.84
CA ALA A 92 -0.51 -18.32 -5.76
C ALA A 92 0.48 -18.25 -6.94
N LYS A 93 0.66 -17.06 -7.53
CA LYS A 93 1.65 -16.83 -8.59
C LYS A 93 3.08 -17.05 -8.07
N TRP A 94 3.38 -16.52 -6.89
CA TRP A 94 4.68 -16.70 -6.25
C TRP A 94 4.99 -18.17 -6.00
N LYS A 95 4.06 -18.91 -5.39
CA LYS A 95 4.24 -20.34 -5.12
C LYS A 95 4.45 -21.15 -6.40
N LYS A 96 3.72 -20.82 -7.47
CA LYS A 96 3.85 -21.50 -8.76
C LYS A 96 5.26 -21.32 -9.34
N ASP A 97 5.81 -20.11 -9.27
CA ASP A 97 7.06 -19.77 -9.94
C ASP A 97 8.31 -19.99 -9.07
N GLN A 98 8.17 -19.91 -7.75
CA GLN A 98 9.29 -19.93 -6.79
C GLN A 98 9.28 -21.14 -5.85
N GLY A 99 8.26 -21.99 -5.93
CA GLY A 99 8.08 -23.14 -5.02
C GLY A 99 7.66 -22.77 -3.59
N GLY A 100 7.58 -21.49 -3.24
CA GLY A 100 7.27 -21.02 -1.88
C GLY A 100 6.32 -19.82 -1.85
N LYS A 101 5.73 -19.57 -0.67
CA LYS A 101 4.83 -18.44 -0.43
C LYS A 101 5.58 -17.27 0.17
N LEU A 102 5.09 -16.06 -0.10
CA LEU A 102 5.49 -14.87 0.63
C LEU A 102 4.96 -14.95 2.06
N SER A 103 5.70 -14.39 3.01
CA SER A 103 5.14 -14.06 4.32
C SER A 103 4.01 -13.04 4.18
N ILE A 104 3.11 -13.00 5.17
CA ILE A 104 1.96 -12.07 5.18
C ILE A 104 2.44 -10.63 5.02
N ALA A 105 3.44 -10.21 5.81
CA ALA A 105 4.04 -8.89 5.75
C ALA A 105 4.51 -8.49 4.35
N HIS A 106 5.24 -9.39 3.69
CA HIS A 106 5.76 -9.15 2.35
C HIS A 106 4.65 -9.10 1.29
N CYS A 107 3.68 -10.00 1.40
CA CYS A 107 2.57 -10.05 0.46
C CYS A 107 1.70 -8.79 0.55
N TYR A 108 1.32 -8.41 1.78
CA TYR A 108 0.49 -7.24 2.02
C TYR A 108 1.21 -5.96 1.57
N LYS A 109 2.49 -5.79 1.93
CA LYS A 109 3.28 -4.64 1.46
C LYS A 109 3.30 -4.51 -0.07
N LEU A 110 3.54 -5.59 -0.80
CA LEU A 110 3.56 -5.56 -2.26
C LEU A 110 2.19 -5.17 -2.84
N VAL A 111 1.10 -5.69 -2.24
CA VAL A 111 -0.27 -5.34 -2.64
C VAL A 111 -0.62 -3.89 -2.28
N ASP A 112 -0.19 -3.38 -1.13
CA ASP A 112 -0.43 -1.99 -0.73
C ASP A 112 0.31 -1.01 -1.65
N LEU A 113 1.56 -1.32 -2.01
CA LEU A 113 2.33 -0.54 -2.98
C LEU A 113 1.67 -0.56 -4.38
N TYR A 114 1.14 -1.72 -4.79
CA TYR A 114 0.37 -1.84 -6.03
C TYR A 114 -0.88 -0.95 -6.01
N ILE A 115 -1.65 -0.97 -4.91
CA ILE A 115 -2.87 -0.17 -4.75
C ILE A 115 -2.56 1.32 -4.72
N LYS A 116 -1.49 1.72 -4.01
CA LYS A 116 -0.99 3.11 -4.03
C LYS A 116 -0.63 3.55 -5.45
N TRP A 117 -0.02 2.67 -6.23
CA TRP A 117 0.28 2.97 -7.63
C TRP A 117 -0.99 3.11 -8.46
N LEU A 118 -1.96 2.20 -8.31
CA LEU A 118 -3.26 2.26 -9.00
C LEU A 118 -4.02 3.56 -8.71
N SER A 119 -3.95 4.07 -7.47
CA SER A 119 -4.69 5.26 -7.05
C SER A 119 -4.30 6.54 -7.78
N ARG A 120 -3.17 6.55 -8.50
CA ARG A 120 -2.72 7.70 -9.29
C ARG A 120 -3.45 7.82 -10.62
N TYR A 121 -3.91 6.70 -11.16
CA TYR A 121 -4.44 6.65 -12.53
C TYR A 121 -5.95 6.85 -12.57
N ARG A 122 -6.38 7.54 -13.62
CA ARG A 122 -7.78 7.77 -13.95
C ARG A 122 -8.39 6.52 -14.57
N ILE A 123 -9.04 5.72 -13.73
CA ILE A 123 -9.84 4.56 -14.13
C ILE A 123 -11.29 4.88 -13.80
N GLN A 124 -12.22 4.67 -14.75
CA GLN A 124 -13.66 4.94 -14.59
C GLN A 124 -13.94 6.35 -14.02
N ASN A 125 -13.44 7.39 -14.70
CA ASN A 125 -13.61 8.80 -14.30
C ASN A 125 -13.11 9.16 -12.88
N GLY A 126 -12.23 8.35 -12.28
CA GLY A 126 -11.61 8.63 -10.98
C GLY A 126 -12.40 8.13 -9.77
N GLU A 127 -13.59 7.56 -9.95
CA GLU A 127 -14.36 6.94 -8.86
C GLU A 127 -13.56 5.83 -8.17
N PHE A 128 -12.87 5.01 -8.98
CA PHE A 128 -12.00 3.96 -8.47
C PHE A 128 -10.91 4.53 -7.55
N ALA A 129 -10.23 5.59 -7.97
CA ALA A 129 -9.20 6.24 -7.16
C ALA A 129 -9.75 6.85 -5.86
N SER A 130 -10.99 7.36 -5.88
CA SER A 130 -11.67 7.86 -4.67
C SER A 130 -11.93 6.74 -3.67
N LEU A 131 -12.42 5.58 -4.13
CA LEU A 131 -12.63 4.39 -3.28
C LEU A 131 -11.30 3.84 -2.75
N LEU A 132 -10.26 3.80 -3.58
CA LEU A 132 -8.91 3.46 -3.12
C LEU A 132 -8.43 4.44 -2.04
N ASN A 133 -8.60 5.75 -2.23
CA ASN A 133 -8.19 6.73 -1.21
C ASN A 133 -8.90 6.50 0.12
N LYS A 134 -10.19 6.21 0.06
CA LYS A 134 -11.03 6.03 1.25
C LYS A 134 -10.66 4.78 2.05
N TYR A 135 -10.42 3.65 1.38
CA TYR A 135 -10.33 2.35 2.04
C TYR A 135 -8.94 1.69 2.02
N ALA A 136 -8.02 2.15 1.17
CA ALA A 136 -6.70 1.55 1.07
C ALA A 136 -5.90 1.64 2.37
N SER A 137 -5.06 0.63 2.57
CA SER A 137 -4.11 0.58 3.66
C SER A 137 -2.83 1.32 3.31
N CYS A 138 -2.07 1.71 4.33
CA CYS A 138 -0.71 2.22 4.16
C CYS A 138 0.24 1.04 3.93
N ALA A 139 1.14 1.15 2.96
CA ALA A 139 2.18 0.16 2.73
C ALA A 139 3.20 0.24 3.88
N LEU A 140 3.13 -0.75 4.78
CA LEU A 140 4.03 -0.76 5.92
C LEU A 140 5.48 -0.97 5.45
N ASP A 141 6.39 -0.20 6.05
CA ASP A 141 7.84 -0.34 5.97
C ASP A 141 8.50 0.37 7.17
N SER A 142 9.83 0.36 7.24
CA SER A 142 10.53 1.00 8.35
C SER A 142 10.26 2.51 8.46
N GLN A 143 10.04 3.21 7.34
CA GLN A 143 9.74 4.63 7.34
C GLN A 143 8.32 4.90 7.83
N THR A 144 7.33 4.17 7.33
CA THR A 144 5.93 4.36 7.75
C THR A 144 5.74 3.96 9.21
N ILE A 145 6.33 2.85 9.67
CA ILE A 145 6.25 2.46 11.07
C ILE A 145 7.02 3.45 11.98
N SER A 146 8.20 3.92 11.56
CA SER A 146 8.90 4.98 12.31
C SER A 146 8.09 6.27 12.36
N LYS A 147 7.34 6.60 11.30
CA LYS A 147 6.46 7.76 11.25
C LYS A 147 5.29 7.63 12.21
N ILE A 148 4.68 6.44 12.32
CA ILE A 148 3.65 6.16 13.33
C ILE A 148 4.22 6.47 14.72
N ASN A 149 5.40 5.92 15.06
CA ASN A 149 5.96 6.13 16.39
C ASN A 149 6.18 7.62 16.69
N ALA A 150 6.67 8.40 15.71
CA ALA A 150 6.82 9.85 15.85
C ALA A 150 5.48 10.57 16.06
N CYS A 151 4.42 10.21 15.32
CA CYS A 151 3.09 10.80 15.47
C CYS A 151 2.51 10.61 16.89
N TYR A 152 2.84 9.48 17.51
CA TYR A 152 2.44 9.14 18.88
C TYR A 152 3.49 9.54 19.94
N GLY A 153 4.44 10.42 19.60
CA GLY A 153 5.41 10.94 20.57
C GLY A 153 6.37 9.89 21.11
N TYR A 154 6.70 8.89 20.31
CA TYR A 154 7.59 7.78 20.64
C TYR A 154 7.13 6.88 21.80
N CYS A 155 5.82 6.89 22.12
CA CYS A 155 5.27 6.07 23.19
C CYS A 155 5.08 4.58 22.82
N LEU A 156 5.23 4.22 21.54
CA LEU A 156 5.13 2.83 21.12
C LEU A 156 6.48 2.13 21.37
N PRO A 157 6.48 0.88 21.85
CA PRO A 157 7.70 0.11 22.14
C PRO A 157 8.38 -0.40 20.85
N ILE A 158 8.60 0.49 19.89
CA ILE A 158 9.10 0.20 18.54
C ILE A 158 10.45 0.90 18.38
N SER A 159 11.52 0.20 18.78
CA SER A 159 12.89 0.67 18.59
C SER A 159 13.48 -0.01 17.35
N LYS A 160 13.52 0.72 16.21
CA LYS A 160 14.01 0.25 14.89
C LYS A 160 13.06 -0.70 14.14
N PRO A 161 11.86 -0.23 13.76
CA PRO A 161 10.89 -1.07 13.08
C PRO A 161 11.40 -1.61 11.76
N ARG A 162 11.14 -2.89 11.54
CA ARG A 162 11.39 -3.61 10.29
C ARG A 162 10.10 -4.27 9.82
N MET A 163 10.02 -4.54 8.53
CA MET A 163 8.91 -5.32 7.99
C MET A 163 8.83 -6.74 8.54
N GLY A 164 9.97 -7.30 8.96
CA GLY A 164 10.02 -8.61 9.60
C GLY A 164 9.25 -8.68 10.92
N ASP A 165 8.97 -7.55 11.56
CA ASP A 165 8.29 -7.48 12.86
C ASP A 165 6.76 -7.67 12.72
N ILE A 166 6.23 -7.64 11.50
CA ILE A 166 4.82 -7.90 11.21
C ILE A 166 4.64 -9.41 11.01
N HIS A 167 4.50 -10.14 12.12
CA HIS A 167 4.46 -11.60 12.08
C HIS A 167 3.12 -12.19 11.62
N ASN A 168 2.02 -11.44 11.76
CA ASN A 168 0.67 -11.92 11.47
C ASN A 168 -0.27 -10.78 11.04
N GLU A 169 -1.47 -11.14 10.59
CA GLU A 169 -2.50 -10.18 10.15
C GLU A 169 -2.94 -9.25 11.28
N ASN A 170 -3.00 -9.73 12.53
CA ASN A 170 -3.39 -8.89 13.67
C ASN A 170 -2.43 -7.72 13.88
N THR A 171 -1.12 -7.98 13.77
CA THR A 171 -0.09 -6.94 13.90
C THR A 171 -0.21 -5.93 12.77
N TYR A 172 -0.41 -6.41 11.54
CA TYR A 172 -0.66 -5.54 10.39
C TYR A 172 -1.90 -4.65 10.62
N HIS A 173 -3.03 -5.26 11.00
CA HIS A 173 -4.29 -4.54 11.24
C HIS A 173 -4.17 -3.53 12.38
N TYR A 174 -3.42 -3.86 13.44
CA TYR A 174 -3.15 -2.93 14.52
C TYR A 174 -2.37 -1.71 14.03
N CYS A 175 -1.32 -1.89 13.22
CA CYS A 175 -0.63 -0.76 12.60
C CYS A 175 -1.57 0.09 11.71
N GLN A 176 -2.42 -0.54 10.89
CA GLN A 176 -3.39 0.19 10.06
C GLN A 176 -4.40 0.96 10.90
N TYR A 177 -4.85 0.40 12.03
CA TYR A 177 -5.75 1.05 12.97
C TYR A 177 -5.10 2.30 13.59
N MET A 178 -3.85 2.20 14.04
CA MET A 178 -3.10 3.34 14.58
C MET A 178 -2.93 4.45 13.53
N ILE A 179 -2.63 4.10 12.28
CA ILE A 179 -2.56 5.08 11.19
C ILE A 179 -3.94 5.73 10.98
N ALA A 180 -5.01 4.93 10.91
CA ALA A 180 -6.36 5.43 10.70
C ALA A 180 -6.77 6.45 11.78
N ALA A 181 -6.55 6.13 13.05
CA ALA A 181 -6.87 7.01 14.17
C ALA A 181 -6.11 8.35 14.10
N PHE A 182 -4.82 8.32 13.74
CA PHE A 182 -4.06 9.56 13.49
C PHE A 182 -4.62 10.35 12.30
N CYS A 183 -4.97 9.67 11.21
CA CYS A 183 -5.47 10.31 10.00
C CYS A 183 -6.84 10.97 10.20
N GLU A 184 -7.71 10.32 10.96
CA GLU A 184 -9.04 10.82 11.29
C GLU A 184 -8.95 12.17 12.02
N ALA A 185 -8.05 12.29 13.01
CA ALA A 185 -7.78 13.54 13.72
C ALA A 185 -7.29 14.67 12.80
N ALA A 186 -6.75 14.35 11.62
CA ALA A 186 -6.21 15.31 10.66
C ALA A 186 -7.07 15.50 9.39
N GLY A 187 -8.21 14.82 9.28
CA GLY A 187 -9.07 14.83 8.09
C GLY A 187 -8.44 14.18 6.85
N GLY A 188 -7.61 13.15 7.06
CA GLY A 188 -6.91 12.42 6.00
C GLY A 188 -7.22 10.93 5.94
N THR A 189 -6.56 10.22 5.04
CA THR A 189 -6.69 8.76 4.87
C THR A 189 -5.36 8.03 5.09
N LYS A 190 -5.43 6.70 5.32
CA LYS A 190 -4.24 5.84 5.42
C LYS A 190 -3.37 5.90 4.16
N LEU A 191 -4.00 6.01 2.98
CA LEU A 191 -3.26 6.16 1.73
C LEU A 191 -2.53 7.50 1.66
N GLU A 192 -3.18 8.59 2.07
CA GLU A 192 -2.56 9.91 2.14
C GLU A 192 -1.38 9.93 3.13
N PHE A 193 -1.51 9.21 4.25
CA PHE A 193 -0.41 9.02 5.21
C PHE A 193 0.78 8.31 4.56
N ASP A 194 0.53 7.29 3.75
CA ASP A 194 1.59 6.58 3.04
C ASP A 194 2.40 7.49 2.10
N TYR A 195 1.71 8.35 1.34
CA TYR A 195 2.36 9.36 0.50
C TYR A 195 3.18 10.37 1.30
N TRP A 196 2.71 10.75 2.49
CA TRP A 196 3.41 11.70 3.37
C TRP A 196 4.61 11.09 4.10
N ALA A 197 4.43 9.87 4.60
CA ALA A 197 5.43 9.16 5.40
C ALA A 197 6.62 8.69 4.55
N TRP A 198 6.38 8.33 3.29
CA TRP A 198 7.40 7.81 2.39
C TRP A 198 8.20 8.92 1.70
N LYS A 199 9.53 8.92 1.87
CA LYS A 199 10.46 9.82 1.16
C LYS A 199 11.19 9.07 0.03
N LYS A 200 11.33 9.70 -1.14
CA LYS A 200 12.17 9.17 -2.23
C LYS A 200 13.63 9.05 -1.76
N GLY A 201 14.24 7.88 -1.97
CA GLY A 201 15.66 7.63 -1.69
C GLY A 201 15.94 6.70 -0.51
N GLY A 202 14.96 6.52 0.39
CA GLY A 202 15.23 5.92 1.69
C GLY A 202 15.75 6.97 2.66
#